data_AF-A0ABD5SSG0-F1
#
_entry.id   AF-A0ABD5SSG0-F1
#
_cell.length_a   1.000
_cell.length_b   1.000
_cell.length_c   1.000
_cell.angle_alpha   90.00
_cell.angle_beta   90.00
_cell.angle_gamma   90.00
#
_symmetry.space_group_name_H-M   'P 1'
#
loop_
_entity.id
_entity.type
_entity.pdbx_description
1 polymer ?
#
loop_
_entity_poly.entity_id
_entity_poly.type
_entity_poly.pdbx_seq_one_letter_code
_entity_poly.pdbx_strand_id
1 'polypeptide(L)'
;SVVVLVTDGRANVADGSPTDATRTAARALARGDTRVIVVDAGDDSRAGLSELVASETDGELVDLESLSVETVRAATETAADETER
;
A
#
# COMPACT_ATOMS: atom_id res chain seq x y z
N SER A 1 6.03 -0.25 12.54
CA SER A 1 5.16 0.92 12.24
C SER A 1 4.10 0.57 11.20
N VAL A 2 3.08 1.41 10.99
CA VAL A 2 2.05 1.20 9.94
C VAL A 2 2.03 2.36 8.95
N VAL A 3 1.91 2.04 7.67
CA VAL A 3 1.65 3.00 6.59
C VAL A 3 0.33 2.65 5.93
N VAL A 4 -0.55 3.65 5.80
CA VAL A 4 -1.79 3.54 5.02
C VAL A 4 -1.62 4.39 3.77
N LEU A 5 -1.51 3.74 2.61
CA LEU A 5 -1.39 4.38 1.31
C LEU A 5 -2.77 4.40 0.64
N VAL A 6 -3.42 5.56 0.58
CA VAL A 6 -4.69 5.73 -0.14
C VAL A 6 -4.40 6.29 -1.52
N THR A 7 -4.84 5.61 -2.58
CA THR A 7 -4.54 6.02 -3.96
C THR A 7 -5.63 5.57 -4.93
N ASP A 8 -5.87 6.36 -5.98
CA ASP A 8 -6.72 5.99 -7.12
C ASP A 8 -5.97 5.16 -8.18
N GLY A 9 -4.71 4.78 -7.89
CA GLY A 9 -3.89 3.89 -8.71
C GLY A 9 -3.41 4.48 -10.04
N ARG A 10 -3.71 5.75 -10.36
CA ARG A 10 -3.39 6.32 -11.67
C ARG A 10 -1.92 6.64 -11.84
N ALA A 11 -1.32 6.08 -12.90
CA ALA A 11 0.03 6.38 -13.33
C ALA A 11 0.09 7.67 -14.17
N ASN A 12 0.16 8.84 -13.52
CA ASN A 12 0.05 10.15 -14.19
C ASN A 12 1.39 10.85 -14.54
N VAL A 13 2.50 10.13 -14.67
CA VAL A 13 3.82 10.76 -14.88
C VAL A 13 4.13 10.94 -16.38
N ALA A 14 4.52 12.16 -16.77
CA ALA A 14 4.71 12.56 -18.17
C ALA A 14 6.06 12.13 -18.78
N ASP A 15 7.04 11.72 -17.96
CA ASP A 15 8.37 11.28 -18.41
C ASP A 15 8.79 9.98 -17.70
N GLY A 16 9.37 9.05 -18.47
CA GLY A 16 9.84 7.75 -17.97
C GLY A 16 8.76 6.68 -17.85
N SER A 17 9.01 5.66 -17.01
CA SER A 17 8.05 4.61 -16.66
C SER A 17 7.49 4.91 -15.26
N PRO A 18 6.28 5.49 -15.14
CA PRO A 18 5.57 5.70 -13.87
C PRO A 18 5.61 4.51 -12.91
N THR A 19 5.53 3.33 -13.51
CA THR A 19 5.50 2.03 -12.85
C THR A 19 6.85 1.71 -12.21
N ASP A 20 7.98 2.02 -12.85
CA ASP A 20 9.32 1.69 -12.33
C ASP A 20 9.71 2.55 -11.12
N ALA A 21 9.37 3.84 -11.14
CA ALA A 21 9.59 4.73 -10.02
C ALA A 21 8.76 4.29 -8.80
N THR A 22 7.48 3.98 -9.02
CA THR A 22 6.57 3.51 -7.96
C THR A 22 7.02 2.16 -7.42
N ARG A 23 7.44 1.24 -8.29
CA ARG A 23 8.00 -0.06 -7.90
C ARG A 23 9.25 0.08 -7.04
N THR A 24 10.14 0.99 -7.40
CA THR A 24 11.36 1.26 -6.62
C THR A 24 11.00 1.80 -5.23
N ALA A 25 10.03 2.72 -5.15
CA ALA A 25 9.56 3.25 -3.88
C ALA A 25 8.89 2.17 -3.02
N ALA A 26 8.03 1.32 -3.60
CA ALA A 26 7.39 0.22 -2.89
C ALA A 26 8.41 -0.77 -2.32
N ARG A 27 9.44 -1.14 -3.09
CA ARG A 27 10.55 -1.97 -2.60
C ARG A 27 11.36 -1.32 -1.49
N ALA A 28 11.51 0.00 -1.52
CA ALA A 28 12.17 0.72 -0.44
C ALA A 28 11.33 0.68 0.84
N LEU A 29 10.00 0.79 0.71
CA LEU A 29 9.06 0.68 1.81
C LEU A 29 9.08 -0.73 2.43
N ALA A 30 9.11 -1.77 1.60
CA ALA A 30 9.17 -3.18 2.00
C ALA A 30 10.45 -3.56 2.78
N ARG A 31 11.53 -2.79 2.61
CA ARG A 31 12.79 -3.02 3.35
C ARG A 31 12.75 -2.46 4.77
N GLY A 32 11.77 -1.62 5.09
CA GLY A 32 11.56 -1.15 6.45
C GLY A 32 10.67 -2.11 7.23
N ASP A 33 10.78 -2.09 8.56
CA ASP A 33 9.88 -2.81 9.49
C ASP A 33 8.52 -2.09 9.59
N THR A 34 7.82 -2.03 8.46
CA THR A 34 6.57 -1.31 8.30
C THR A 34 5.55 -2.17 7.60
N ARG A 35 4.40 -2.33 8.25
CA ARG A 35 3.24 -2.94 7.62
C ARG A 35 2.50 -1.92 6.77
N VAL A 36 2.16 -2.32 5.55
CA VAL A 36 1.54 -1.45 4.55
C VAL A 36 0.10 -1.91 4.32
N ILE A 37 -0.84 -0.98 4.46
CA ILE A 37 -2.21 -1.12 3.93
C ILE A 37 -2.29 -0.23 2.70
N VAL A 38 -2.58 -0.81 1.54
CA VAL A 38 -2.88 -0.08 0.32
C VAL A 38 -4.39 0.00 0.19
N VAL A 39 -4.92 1.21 0.11
CA VAL A 39 -6.34 1.47 -0.06
C VAL A 39 -6.59 1.91 -1.49
N ASP A 40 -7.33 1.09 -2.24
CA ASP A 40 -7.74 1.41 -3.60
C ASP A 40 -8.98 2.32 -3.56
N ALA A 41 -8.79 3.56 -3.97
CA ALA A 41 -9.82 4.58 -4.11
C ALA A 41 -10.20 4.83 -5.57
N GLY A 42 -9.76 3.97 -6.49
CA GLY A 42 -10.04 4.07 -7.91
C GLY A 42 -11.42 3.51 -8.26
N ASP A 43 -12.13 4.22 -9.15
CA ASP A 43 -13.41 3.75 -9.69
C ASP A 43 -13.24 2.78 -10.89
N ASP A 44 -12.01 2.62 -11.38
CA ASP A 44 -11.66 1.76 -12.52
C ASP A 44 -11.21 0.38 -12.03
N SER A 45 -11.83 -0.69 -12.53
CA SER A 45 -11.44 -2.09 -12.23
C SER A 45 -10.09 -2.52 -12.83
N ARG A 46 -9.34 -1.59 -13.43
CA ARG A 46 -8.01 -1.87 -13.95
C ARG A 46 -7.00 -1.77 -12.82
N ALA A 47 -6.21 -2.83 -12.66
CA ALA A 47 -5.03 -2.89 -11.81
C ALA A 47 -4.15 -1.64 -11.98
N GLY A 48 -4.41 -0.65 -11.13
CA GLY A 48 -3.61 0.55 -11.04
C GLY A 48 -2.29 0.25 -10.34
N LEU A 49 -1.61 1.30 -9.91
CA LEU A 49 -0.40 1.16 -9.10
C LEU A 49 -0.69 0.59 -7.69
N SER A 50 -1.95 0.52 -7.26
CA SER A 50 -2.38 -0.05 -5.97
C SER A 50 -1.94 -1.51 -5.79
N GLU A 51 -2.31 -2.39 -6.72
CA GLU A 51 -1.94 -3.82 -6.69
C GLU A 51 -0.41 -4.02 -6.78
N LEU A 52 0.26 -3.19 -7.58
CA LEU A 52 1.72 -3.21 -7.68
C LEU A 52 2.36 -2.88 -6.33
N VAL A 53 1.91 -1.82 -5.65
CA VAL A 53 2.49 -1.45 -4.36
C VAL A 53 2.19 -2.52 -3.31
N ALA A 54 0.97 -3.06 -3.27
CA ALA A 54 0.60 -4.13 -2.34
C ALA A 54 1.52 -5.36 -2.53
N SER A 55 1.71 -5.81 -3.77
CA SER A 55 2.57 -6.96 -4.07
C SER A 55 4.04 -6.75 -3.71
N GLU A 56 4.60 -5.57 -3.98
CA GLU A 56 6.02 -5.28 -3.71
C GLU A 56 6.29 -5.00 -2.22
N THR A 57 5.26 -4.72 -1.42
CA THR A 57 5.35 -4.47 0.03
C THR A 57 4.91 -5.64 0.89
N ASP A 58 4.41 -6.72 0.29
CA ASP A 58 3.63 -7.75 1.01
C ASP A 58 2.49 -7.12 1.83
N GLY A 59 1.91 -6.04 1.28
CA GLY A 59 0.90 -5.22 1.91
C GLY A 59 -0.52 -5.71 1.65
N GLU A 60 -1.44 -5.31 2.52
CA GLU A 60 -2.86 -5.63 2.41
C GLU A 60 -3.55 -4.64 1.47
N LEU A 61 -4.19 -5.12 0.40
CA LEU A 61 -5.01 -4.30 -0.49
C LEU A 61 -6.46 -4.28 0.00
N VAL A 62 -7.01 -3.09 0.18
CA VAL A 62 -8.35 -2.86 0.73
C VAL A 62 -9.10 -1.87 -0.16
N ASP A 63 -10.34 -2.17 -0.53
CA ASP A 63 -11.20 -1.18 -1.21
C ASP A 63 -11.53 -0.01 -0.28
N LEU A 64 -11.59 1.21 -0.80
CA LEU A 64 -11.89 2.40 0.00
C LEU A 64 -13.21 2.26 0.79
N GLU A 65 -14.22 1.60 0.22
CA GLU A 65 -15.51 1.34 0.89
C GLU A 65 -15.41 0.34 2.04
N SER A 66 -14.38 -0.51 2.03
CA SER A 66 -14.11 -1.51 3.06
C SER A 66 -13.11 -1.02 4.12
N LEU A 67 -12.52 0.17 3.93
CA LEU A 67 -11.60 0.73 4.91
C LEU A 67 -12.35 1.09 6.19
N SER A 68 -11.88 0.51 7.31
CA SER A 68 -12.46 0.74 8.63
C SER A 68 -11.38 1.10 9.65
N VAL A 69 -11.82 1.68 10.77
CA VAL A 69 -10.95 1.90 11.94
C VAL A 69 -10.40 0.57 12.45
N GLU A 70 -11.20 -0.48 12.39
CA GLU A 70 -10.82 -1.83 12.85
C GLU A 70 -9.69 -2.42 12.00
N THR A 71 -9.73 -2.24 10.68
CA THR A 71 -8.66 -2.66 9.76
C THR A 71 -7.33 -1.98 10.10
N VAL A 72 -7.34 -0.65 10.30
CA VAL A 72 -6.12 0.11 10.66
C VAL A 72 -5.60 -0.27 12.03
N ARG A 73 -6.51 -0.47 12.99
CA ARG A 73 -6.17 -0.87 14.35
C ARG A 73 -5.51 -2.25 14.38
N ALA A 74 -6.09 -3.23 13.69
CA ALA A 74 -5.53 -4.59 13.61
C ALA A 74 -4.12 -4.61 13.02
N ALA A 75 -3.86 -3.81 11.99
CA ALA A 75 -2.51 -3.66 11.43
C ALA A 75 -1.53 -3.01 12.41
N THR A 76 -2.00 -2.04 13.20
CA THR A 76 -1.19 -1.37 14.23
C THR A 76 -0.82 -2.32 15.36
N GLU A 77 -1.78 -3.10 15.84
CA GLU A 77 -1.55 -4.13 16.88
C GLU A 77 -0.56 -5.18 16.37
N THR A 78 -0.71 -5.67 15.14
CA THR A 78 0.23 -6.64 14.56
C THR A 78 1.65 -6.07 14.44
N ALA A 79 1.79 -4.83 13.97
CA ALA A 79 3.09 -4.19 13.82
C ALA A 79 3.77 -3.93 15.18
N ALA A 80 2.99 -3.69 16.24
CA ALA A 80 3.51 -3.58 17.60
C ALA A 80 4.04 -4.93 18.09
N ASP A 81 3.25 -6.01 17.93
CA ASP A 81 3.63 -7.36 18.32
C ASP A 81 4.91 -7.85 17.62
N GLU A 82 5.13 -7.46 16.36
CA GLU A 82 6.34 -7.79 15.61
C GLU A 82 7.58 -7.05 16.10
N THR A 83 7.42 -5.82 16.58
CA THR A 83 8.53 -5.02 17.13
C THR A 83 8.96 -5.52 18.50
N GLU A 84 8.07 -6.18 19.24
CA GLU A 84 8.33 -6.71 20.59
C GLU A 84 8.96 -8.12 20.58
N ARG A 85 9.10 -8.77 19.43
CA ARG A 85 9.77 -10.08 19.28
C ARG A 85 11.26 -9.95 18.97
#